data_AF-A0A7J7RHV7-F1
#
_entry.id   AF-A0A7J7RHV7-F1
#
_cell.length_a   1.000
_cell.length_b   1.000
_cell.length_c   1.000
_cell.angle_alpha   90.00
_cell.angle_beta   90.00
_cell.angle_gamma   90.00
#
_symmetry.space_group_name_H-M   'P 1'
#
loop_
_entity.id
_entity.type
_entity.pdbx_description
1 polymer ?
#
loop_
_entity_poly.entity_id
_entity_poly.type
_entity_poly.pdbx_seq_one_letter_code
_entity_poly.pdbx_strand_id
1 'polypeptide(L)'
;MPETYQERLQKRFPGIEVTVKAKADALYPVVSAASICAKVARDQAVKNWQFVEKLQDLDTDYGSGYPNDPKTKAWLRKNVEPVFGFPQFVRFSWRTAQSILEKEAEGVLWEDLPTEDQEGQGRITSYFNEKPGDRPHLPHRYFQERGLESATSL
;
A
#
# COMPACT_ATOMS: atom_id res chain seq x y z
N MET A 1 8.78 20.31 6.64
CA MET A 1 9.20 21.70 6.86
C MET A 1 8.47 22.60 5.88
N PRO A 2 7.85 23.71 6.32
CA PRO A 2 7.11 24.61 5.45
C PRO A 2 7.93 25.12 4.26
N GLU A 3 9.22 25.35 4.49
CA GLU A 3 10.20 25.87 3.51
C GLU A 3 10.32 24.99 2.25
N THR A 4 10.54 23.68 2.42
CA THR A 4 10.66 22.76 1.26
C THR A 4 9.37 22.66 0.46
N TYR A 5 8.21 22.78 1.12
CA TYR A 5 6.93 22.77 0.43
C TYR A 5 6.64 24.10 -0.28
N GLN A 6 7.00 25.22 0.36
CA GLN A 6 6.91 26.56 -0.23
C GLN A 6 7.74 26.66 -1.49
N GLU A 7 9.00 26.23 -1.46
CA GLU A 7 9.88 26.24 -2.63
C GLU A 7 9.30 25.40 -3.78
N ARG A 8 8.76 24.21 -3.48
CA ARG A 8 8.12 23.35 -4.48
C ARG A 8 6.93 24.02 -5.13
N LEU A 9 6.07 24.67 -4.35
CA LEU A 9 4.90 25.38 -4.87
C LEU A 9 5.29 26.66 -5.63
N GLN A 10 6.24 27.43 -5.11
CA GLN A 10 6.74 28.65 -5.74
C GLN A 10 7.39 28.36 -7.10
N LYS A 11 8.14 27.25 -7.22
CA LYS A 11 8.68 26.78 -8.50
C LYS A 11 7.57 26.44 -9.51
N ARG A 12 6.44 25.90 -9.05
CA ARG A 12 5.30 25.54 -9.90
C ARG A 12 4.45 26.76 -10.29
N PHE A 13 4.39 27.77 -9.43
CA PHE A 13 3.60 28.99 -9.63
C PHE A 13 4.49 30.24 -9.53
N PRO A 14 5.39 30.48 -10.50
CA PRO A 14 6.36 31.56 -10.41
C PRO A 14 5.74 32.97 -10.46
N GLY A 15 4.53 33.13 -11.03
CA GLY A 15 3.83 34.41 -11.13
C GLY A 15 2.98 34.79 -9.92
N ILE A 16 2.97 33.98 -8.85
CA ILE A 16 2.16 34.19 -7.65
C ILE A 16 3.06 34.10 -6.43
N GLU A 17 2.88 34.98 -5.44
CA GLU A 17 3.58 34.86 -4.16
C GLU A 17 3.00 33.71 -3.34
N VAL A 18 3.80 32.68 -3.05
CA VAL A 18 3.39 31.52 -2.26
C VAL A 18 4.01 31.57 -0.87
N THR A 19 3.16 31.61 0.16
CA THR A 19 3.57 31.53 1.57
C THR A 19 3.01 30.26 2.22
N VAL A 20 3.87 29.45 2.84
CA VAL A 20 3.48 28.25 3.60
C VAL A 20 3.87 28.43 5.06
N LYS A 21 2.90 28.35 5.98
CA LYS A 21 3.13 28.42 7.43
C LYS A 21 2.44 27.27 8.15
N ALA A 22 3.03 26.81 9.25
CA ALA A 22 2.34 25.93 10.18
C ALA A 22 1.16 26.69 10.83
N LYS A 23 0.03 26.00 11.04
CA LYS A 23 -1.21 26.58 11.62
C LYS A 23 -1.72 27.83 10.86
N ALA A 24 -1.56 27.84 9.54
CA ALA A 24 -1.99 28.96 8.69
C ALA A 24 -3.50 29.26 8.78
N ASP A 25 -4.31 28.27 9.13
CA ASP A 25 -5.75 28.39 9.38
C ASP A 25 -6.10 29.28 10.59
N ALA A 26 -5.19 29.41 11.57
CA ALA A 26 -5.34 30.33 12.69
C ALA A 26 -4.79 31.74 12.39
N LEU A 27 -3.96 31.88 11.34
CA LEU A 27 -3.27 33.13 11.00
C LEU A 27 -3.99 33.92 9.89
N TYR A 28 -4.61 33.22 8.93
CA TYR A 28 -5.20 33.83 7.75
C TYR A 28 -6.67 33.41 7.60
N PRO A 29 -7.64 34.34 7.63
CA PRO A 29 -9.07 34.02 7.51
C PRO A 29 -9.42 33.23 6.24
N VAL A 30 -8.74 33.50 5.12
CA VAL A 30 -8.94 32.78 3.86
C VAL A 30 -8.55 31.29 3.95
N VAL A 31 -7.50 30.97 4.72
CA VAL A 31 -7.09 29.58 4.97
C VAL A 31 -8.02 28.91 5.98
N SER A 32 -8.53 29.67 6.95
CA SER A 32 -9.56 29.21 7.89
C SER A 32 -10.84 28.79 7.16
N ALA A 33 -11.33 29.63 6.25
CA ALA A 33 -12.49 29.33 5.41
C ALA A 33 -12.26 28.07 4.55
N ALA A 34 -11.09 27.95 3.90
CA ALA A 34 -10.72 26.76 3.16
C ALA A 34 -10.72 25.49 4.04
N SER A 35 -10.27 25.61 5.29
CA SER A 35 -10.30 24.50 6.26
C SER A 35 -11.71 24.07 6.63
N ILE A 36 -12.66 25.00 6.75
CA ILE A 36 -14.08 24.68 6.98
C ILE A 36 -14.64 23.95 5.75
N CYS A 37 -14.44 24.49 4.55
CA CYS A 37 -14.91 23.87 3.31
C CYS A 37 -14.39 22.43 3.16
N ALA A 38 -13.10 22.21 3.43
CA ALA A 38 -12.49 20.88 3.35
C ALA A 38 -13.09 19.89 4.36
N LYS A 39 -13.32 20.31 5.61
CA LYS A 39 -13.92 19.45 6.65
C LYS A 39 -15.36 19.08 6.31
N VAL A 40 -16.19 20.06 5.93
CA VAL A 40 -17.59 19.81 5.57
C VAL A 40 -17.69 18.87 4.37
N ALA A 41 -16.87 19.10 3.33
CA ALA A 41 -16.84 18.25 2.15
C ALA A 41 -16.38 16.81 2.50
N ARG A 42 -15.37 16.65 3.36
CA ARG A 42 -14.94 15.34 3.85
C ARG A 42 -16.08 14.63 4.57
N ASP A 43 -16.70 15.28 5.55
CA ASP A 43 -17.74 14.69 6.39
C ASP A 43 -18.96 14.28 5.55
N GLN A 44 -19.31 15.09 4.54
CA GLN A 44 -20.36 14.76 3.59
C GLN A 44 -19.98 13.57 2.69
N ALA A 45 -18.74 13.52 2.20
CA ALA A 45 -18.27 12.43 1.34
C ALA A 45 -18.24 11.08 2.08
N VAL A 46 -17.79 11.04 3.33
CA VAL A 46 -17.76 9.80 4.13
C VAL A 46 -19.17 9.36 4.57
N LYS A 47 -20.08 10.31 4.80
CA LYS A 47 -21.48 10.00 5.14
C LYS A 47 -22.26 9.45 3.95
N ASN A 48 -21.98 9.96 2.75
CA ASN A 48 -22.64 9.55 1.51
C ASN A 48 -21.83 8.51 0.73
N TRP A 49 -20.81 7.91 1.35
CA TRP A 49 -19.98 6.93 0.69
C TRP A 49 -20.82 5.72 0.29
N GLN A 50 -20.72 5.34 -0.97
CA GLN A 50 -21.34 4.13 -1.51
C GLN A 50 -20.25 3.11 -1.71
N PHE A 51 -20.36 1.99 -0.99
CA PHE A 51 -19.45 0.87 -1.16
C PHE A 51 -19.68 0.25 -2.55
N VAL A 52 -18.57 0.02 -3.26
CA VAL A 52 -18.59 -0.55 -4.61
C VAL A 52 -18.89 -2.05 -4.53
N GLU A 53 -18.44 -2.67 -3.44
CA GLU A 53 -18.62 -4.06 -3.14
C GLU A 53 -20.06 -4.35 -2.69
N LYS A 54 -20.65 -5.44 -3.18
CA LYS A 54 -21.96 -5.93 -2.74
C LYS A 54 -21.84 -6.66 -1.40
N LEU A 55 -21.39 -5.94 -0.38
CA LEU A 55 -21.20 -6.49 0.96
C LEU A 55 -22.57 -6.55 1.66
N GLN A 56 -22.98 -7.75 2.05
CA GLN A 56 -24.15 -7.95 2.89
C GLN A 56 -23.83 -7.41 4.30
N ASP A 57 -24.80 -6.71 4.91
CA ASP A 57 -24.72 -6.21 6.29
C ASP A 57 -23.50 -5.34 6.59
N LEU A 58 -23.14 -4.46 5.66
CA LEU A 58 -22.04 -3.55 5.91
C LEU A 58 -22.39 -2.58 7.04
N ASP A 59 -21.61 -2.68 8.11
CA ASP A 59 -21.72 -1.82 9.26
C ASP A 59 -21.27 -0.40 8.85
N THR A 60 -22.21 0.54 8.76
CA THR A 60 -21.88 1.94 8.44
C THR A 60 -21.22 2.68 9.61
N ASP A 61 -21.12 2.04 10.78
CA ASP A 61 -20.62 2.65 12.00
C ASP A 61 -19.14 2.33 12.24
N TYR A 62 -18.28 2.82 11.33
CA TYR A 62 -16.83 2.66 11.37
C TYR A 62 -16.11 3.60 12.37
N GLY A 63 -16.86 4.36 13.17
CA GLY A 63 -16.30 5.34 14.12
C GLY A 63 -15.71 6.56 13.42
N SER A 64 -14.63 7.12 13.97
CA SER A 64 -14.02 8.36 13.47
C SER A 64 -13.19 8.18 12.18
N GLY A 65 -12.88 6.93 11.80
CA GLY A 65 -11.98 6.60 10.69
C GLY A 65 -10.49 6.83 10.99
N TYR A 66 -10.14 7.27 12.20
CA TYR A 66 -8.75 7.43 12.63
C TYR A 66 -8.18 6.11 13.17
N PRO A 67 -6.86 5.88 13.02
CA PRO A 67 -6.22 4.62 13.39
C PRO A 67 -6.19 4.43 14.90
N ASN A 68 -6.29 5.51 15.68
CA ASN A 68 -6.19 5.49 17.13
C ASN A 68 -7.54 5.24 17.79
N ASP A 69 -8.63 5.32 17.04
CA ASP A 69 -9.97 5.08 17.53
C ASP A 69 -10.19 3.56 17.68
N PRO A 70 -10.53 3.07 18.88
CA PRO A 70 -10.83 1.66 19.12
C PRO A 70 -11.94 1.14 18.21
N LYS A 71 -12.94 1.98 17.89
CA LYS A 71 -14.08 1.60 17.06
C LYS A 71 -13.67 1.38 15.61
N THR A 72 -12.86 2.27 15.05
CA THR A 72 -12.28 2.09 13.71
C THR A 72 -11.46 0.79 13.63
N LYS A 73 -10.63 0.50 14.65
CA LYS A 73 -9.84 -0.74 14.67
C LYS A 73 -10.72 -1.98 14.74
N ALA A 74 -11.80 -1.96 15.53
CA ALA A 74 -12.75 -3.05 15.61
C ALA A 74 -13.48 -3.26 14.27
N TRP A 75 -13.90 -2.17 13.63
CA TRP A 75 -14.53 -2.21 12.32
C TRP A 75 -13.59 -2.79 11.27
N LEU A 76 -12.32 -2.38 11.24
CA LEU A 76 -11.33 -2.94 10.32
C LEU A 76 -11.26 -4.46 10.48
N ARG A 77 -10.95 -4.98 11.68
CA ARG A 77 -10.84 -6.43 11.90
C ARG A 77 -12.09 -7.22 11.53
N LYS A 78 -13.28 -6.65 11.76
CA LYS A 78 -14.56 -7.29 11.40
C LYS A 78 -14.76 -7.40 9.89
N ASN A 79 -14.17 -6.49 9.11
CA ASN A 79 -14.35 -6.39 7.66
C ASN A 79 -13.09 -6.81 6.88
N VAL A 80 -12.28 -7.72 7.45
CA VAL A 80 -11.21 -8.40 6.72
C VAL A 80 -11.78 -9.66 6.07
N GLU A 81 -11.58 -9.78 4.77
CA GLU A 81 -11.82 -11.00 4.00
C GLU A 81 -10.48 -11.66 3.67
N PRO A 82 -10.32 -12.99 3.81
CA PRO A 82 -9.03 -13.67 3.65
C PRO A 82 -8.30 -13.42 2.32
N VAL A 83 -9.02 -13.28 1.20
CA VAL A 83 -8.43 -13.17 -0.14
C VAL A 83 -8.28 -11.71 -0.56
N PHE A 84 -9.35 -10.92 -0.45
CA PHE A 84 -9.39 -9.54 -0.93
C PHE A 84 -8.94 -8.51 0.12
N GLY A 85 -8.86 -8.91 1.39
CA GLY A 85 -8.51 -8.02 2.48
C GLY A 85 -9.66 -7.10 2.85
N PHE A 86 -9.58 -5.83 2.47
CA PHE A 86 -10.57 -4.79 2.86
C PHE A 86 -11.41 -4.29 1.69
N PRO A 87 -12.58 -3.68 1.95
CA PRO A 87 -13.25 -2.88 0.93
C PRO A 87 -12.42 -1.65 0.52
N GLN A 88 -12.65 -1.12 -0.68
CA GLN A 88 -11.96 0.05 -1.27
C GLN A 88 -12.03 1.32 -0.41
N PHE A 89 -12.98 1.39 0.53
CA PHE A 89 -13.06 2.47 1.49
C PHE A 89 -11.82 2.58 2.40
N VAL A 90 -11.14 1.45 2.64
CA VAL A 90 -9.95 1.39 3.51
C VAL A 90 -8.70 1.78 2.73
N ARG A 91 -7.86 2.59 3.36
CA ARG A 91 -6.55 2.96 2.81
C ARG A 91 -5.53 1.85 3.06
N PHE A 92 -5.30 1.00 2.07
CA PHE A 92 -4.34 -0.12 2.15
C PHE A 92 -2.90 0.30 2.47
N SER A 93 -2.50 1.52 2.10
CA SER A 93 -1.17 2.06 2.40
C SER A 93 -0.95 2.42 3.87
N TRP A 94 -1.98 2.34 4.71
CA TRP A 94 -1.85 2.62 6.13
C TRP A 94 -1.24 1.44 6.87
N ARG A 95 -0.22 1.72 7.69
CA ARG A 95 0.45 0.70 8.50
C ARG A 95 -0.52 -0.12 9.36
N THR A 96 -1.55 0.51 9.91
CA THR A 96 -2.60 -0.19 10.68
C THR A 96 -3.37 -1.20 9.82
N ALA A 97 -3.69 -0.87 8.56
CA ALA A 97 -4.36 -1.77 7.64
C ALA A 97 -3.42 -2.91 7.21
N GLN A 98 -2.17 -2.59 6.83
CA GLN A 98 -1.16 -3.58 6.46
C GLN A 98 -0.92 -4.62 7.56
N SER A 99 -0.70 -4.17 8.80
CA SER A 99 -0.47 -5.07 9.93
C SER A 99 -1.68 -5.92 10.32
N ILE A 100 -2.90 -5.55 9.89
CA ILE A 100 -4.08 -6.40 10.06
C ILE A 100 -4.12 -7.45 8.93
N LEU A 101 -3.89 -7.05 7.68
CA LEU A 101 -3.84 -7.98 6.54
C LEU A 101 -2.76 -9.05 6.71
N GLU A 102 -1.56 -8.68 7.16
CA GLU A 102 -0.46 -9.63 7.43
C GLU A 102 -0.81 -10.68 8.49
N LYS A 103 -1.82 -10.43 9.34
CA LYS A 103 -2.20 -11.32 10.46
C LYS A 103 -3.48 -12.08 10.22
N GLU A 104 -4.43 -11.47 9.51
CA GLU A 104 -5.80 -11.94 9.39
C GLU A 104 -6.18 -12.34 7.96
N ALA A 105 -5.38 -11.96 6.95
CA ALA A 105 -5.58 -12.32 5.55
C ALA A 105 -4.47 -13.26 5.04
N GLU A 106 -4.68 -13.82 3.85
CA GLU A 106 -3.72 -14.71 3.21
C GLU A 106 -2.48 -13.97 2.69
N GLY A 107 -1.36 -14.68 2.65
CA GLY A 107 -0.10 -14.13 2.15
C GLY A 107 -0.13 -13.91 0.64
N VAL A 108 0.17 -12.69 0.19
CA VAL A 108 0.28 -12.34 -1.22
C VAL A 108 1.72 -11.97 -1.55
N LEU A 109 2.27 -12.62 -2.57
CA LEU A 109 3.60 -12.33 -3.10
C LEU A 109 3.49 -11.45 -4.33
N TRP A 110 4.16 -10.30 -4.31
CA TRP A 110 4.27 -9.37 -5.44
C TRP A 110 5.66 -9.47 -6.06
N GLU A 111 5.75 -9.20 -7.37
CA GLU A 111 6.99 -9.29 -8.15
C GLU A 111 8.10 -8.33 -7.65
N ASP A 112 7.70 -7.22 -7.02
CA ASP A 112 8.57 -6.18 -6.50
C ASP A 112 8.93 -6.35 -5.01
N LEU A 113 8.38 -7.38 -4.34
CA LEU A 113 8.87 -7.73 -3.01
C LEU A 113 10.29 -8.27 -3.16
N PRO A 114 11.25 -7.76 -2.37
CA PRO A 114 12.57 -8.35 -2.35
C PRO A 114 12.41 -9.80 -1.92
N THR A 115 12.63 -10.73 -2.83
CA THR A 115 12.84 -12.14 -2.49
C THR A 115 13.96 -12.15 -1.46
N GLU A 116 13.76 -12.83 -0.33
CA GLU A 116 14.84 -13.06 0.65
C GLU A 116 16.04 -13.82 0.06
N ASP A 117 15.96 -14.19 -1.22
CA ASP A 117 17.03 -14.67 -2.07
C ASP A 117 17.96 -13.52 -2.53
N GLN A 118 18.56 -12.81 -1.58
CA GLN A 118 19.98 -12.52 -1.78
C GLN A 118 20.70 -13.84 -1.56
N GLU A 119 20.78 -14.66 -2.63
CA GLU A 119 21.66 -15.82 -2.69
C GLU A 119 23.02 -15.39 -2.13
N GLY A 120 23.30 -15.81 -0.90
CA GLY A 120 24.60 -15.61 -0.29
C GLY A 120 25.63 -16.19 -1.25
N GLN A 121 26.60 -15.36 -1.65
CA GLN A 121 27.71 -15.75 -2.51
C GLN A 121 28.18 -17.16 -2.17
N GLY A 122 27.85 -18.12 -3.04
CA GLY A 122 28.21 -19.52 -2.84
C GLY A 122 29.72 -19.62 -2.62
N ARG A 123 30.14 -20.32 -1.56
CA ARG A 123 31.55 -20.55 -1.28
C ARG A 123 32.20 -21.20 -2.50
N ILE A 124 33.22 -20.55 -3.07
CA ILE A 124 34.06 -21.02 -4.19
C ILE A 124 34.47 -22.51 -4.08
N THR A 125 34.53 -23.06 -2.87
CA THR A 125 34.83 -24.47 -2.62
C THR A 125 33.84 -25.46 -3.23
N SER A 126 32.61 -25.07 -3.59
CA SER A 126 31.65 -25.96 -4.26
C SER A 126 32.05 -26.32 -5.70
N TYR A 127 32.78 -25.44 -6.38
CA TYR A 127 33.24 -25.65 -7.77
C TYR A 127 34.28 -26.76 -7.90
N PHE A 128 35.00 -27.09 -6.83
CA PHE A 128 36.08 -28.08 -6.86
C PHE A 128 35.62 -29.51 -6.60
N ASN A 129 34.32 -29.72 -6.33
CA ASN A 129 33.77 -31.04 -5.98
C ASN A 129 32.85 -31.63 -7.05
N GLU A 130 32.76 -31.01 -8.24
CA GLU A 130 31.92 -31.51 -9.34
C GLU A 130 32.54 -32.75 -10.02
N LYS A 131 31.79 -33.86 -10.03
CA LYS A 131 32.11 -35.06 -10.82
C LYS A 131 31.69 -34.84 -12.29
N PRO A 132 32.43 -35.37 -13.28
CA PRO A 132 32.20 -35.12 -14.71
C PRO A 132 31.02 -35.93 -15.32
N GLY A 133 29.88 -35.98 -14.64
CA GLY A 133 28.74 -36.79 -15.08
C GLY A 133 27.34 -36.25 -14.78
N ASP A 134 27.22 -35.07 -14.17
CA ASP A 134 25.92 -34.57 -13.74
C ASP A 134 25.81 -33.06 -14.01
N ARG A 135 25.66 -32.70 -15.29
CA ARG A 135 25.23 -31.35 -15.66
C ARG A 135 23.75 -31.41 -15.97
N PRO A 136 22.87 -30.73 -15.21
CA PRO A 136 21.48 -30.62 -15.60
C PRO A 136 21.42 -29.98 -16.99
N HIS A 137 20.78 -30.65 -17.94
CA HIS A 137 20.60 -30.11 -19.28
C HIS A 137 19.67 -28.90 -19.16
N LEU A 138 20.26 -27.69 -19.17
CA LEU A 138 19.48 -26.45 -19.17
C LEU A 138 18.53 -26.47 -20.38
N PRO A 139 17.24 -26.17 -20.21
CA PRO A 139 16.29 -26.20 -21.30
C PRO A 139 16.68 -25.20 -22.39
N HIS A 140 16.34 -25.48 -23.64
CA HIS A 140 16.68 -24.59 -24.75
C HIS A 140 16.14 -23.17 -24.50
N ARG A 141 16.88 -22.15 -24.93
CA ARG A 141 16.59 -20.71 -24.72
C ARG A 141 15.12 -20.34 -24.99
N TYR A 142 14.53 -20.94 -26.02
CA TYR A 142 13.12 -20.77 -26.38
C TYR A 142 12.16 -21.00 -25.19
N PHE A 143 12.41 -22.01 -24.35
CA PHE A 143 11.56 -22.39 -23.23
C PHE A 143 11.80 -21.49 -22.00
N GLN A 144 13.05 -21.12 -21.74
CA GLN A 144 13.42 -20.22 -20.63
C GLN A 144 12.77 -18.84 -20.77
N GLU A 145 12.83 -18.24 -21.97
CA GLU A 145 12.25 -16.91 -22.24
C GLU A 145 10.72 -16.87 -22.11
N ARG A 146 10.07 -18.03 -22.08
CA ARG A 146 8.60 -18.17 -22.09
C ARG A 146 8.05 -18.78 -20.80
N GLY A 147 8.91 -19.09 -19.82
CA GLY A 147 8.50 -19.75 -18.57
C GLY A 147 7.91 -21.14 -18.79
N LEU A 148 8.38 -21.88 -19.81
CA LEU A 148 7.84 -23.19 -20.16
C LEU A 148 8.71 -24.30 -19.55
N GLU A 149 8.08 -25.15 -18.74
CA GLU A 149 8.72 -26.31 -18.10
C GLU A 149 7.93 -27.60 -18.36
N SER A 150 8.60 -28.75 -18.29
CA SER A 150 7.95 -30.05 -18.45
C SER A 150 7.21 -30.44 -17.18
N ALA A 151 5.91 -30.69 -17.27
CA ALA A 151 5.12 -31.13 -16.13
C ALA A 151 5.54 -32.54 -15.67
N THR A 152 6.15 -32.63 -14.50
CA THR A 152 6.53 -33.90 -13.83
C THR A 152 5.46 -34.41 -12.86
N SER A 153 4.44 -33.60 -12.58
CA SER A 153 3.24 -33.93 -11.81
C SER A 153 2.04 -33.12 -12.30
N LEU A 154 0.83 -33.65 -12.08
CA LEU A 154 -0.46 -33.02 -12.43
C LEU A 154 -1.11 -32.38 -11.20
#